data_AF-A0A0F9HEU9-F1
#
_entry.id   AF-A0A0F9HEU9-F1
#
_cell.length_a   1.000
_cell.length_b   1.000
_cell.length_c   1.000
_cell.angle_alpha   90.00
_cell.angle_beta   90.00
_cell.angle_gamma   90.00
#
_symmetry.space_group_name_H-M   'P 1'
#
loop_
_entity.id
_entity.type
_entity.pdbx_description
1 polymer ?
#
loop_
_entity_poly.entity_id
_entity_poly.type
_entity_poly.pdbx_seq_one_letter_code
_entity_poly.pdbx_strand_id
1 'polypeptide(L)'
;FFASQVSFSTISGTYLEAGSHILENGKTLDQYSVSDFIKPVSIIRLPQQEPKTLITADLLEAKTPLHAGDAVIIDTGWAAILNLENLR
;
A
#
# COMPACT_ATOMS: atom_id res chain seq x y z
N PHE A 1 14.36 -22.44 26.66
CA PHE A 1 13.23 -21.86 25.91
C PHE A 1 13.56 -20.40 25.68
N PHE A 2 13.81 -19.97 24.45
CA PHE A 2 14.05 -18.55 24.14
C PHE A 2 12.70 -17.98 23.68
N ALA A 3 12.13 -17.10 24.48
CA ALA A 3 10.93 -16.37 24.11
C ALA A 3 11.34 -14.93 23.80
N SER A 4 11.04 -14.47 22.60
CA SER A 4 11.23 -13.07 22.21
C SER A 4 9.88 -12.37 22.25
N GLN A 5 9.83 -11.22 22.91
CA GLN A 5 8.71 -10.31 22.87
C GLN A 5 9.08 -9.14 21.96
N VAL A 6 8.17 -8.80 21.06
CA VAL A 6 8.29 -7.63 20.19
C VAL A 6 7.04 -6.78 20.35
N SER A 7 7.19 -5.46 20.25
CA SER A 7 6.11 -4.49 20.36
C SER A 7 6.24 -3.48 19.23
N PHE A 8 5.16 -3.24 18.51
CA PHE A 8 5.10 -2.34 17.36
C PHE A 8 3.76 -1.60 17.35
N SER A 9 3.72 -0.48 16.63
CA SER A 9 2.45 0.15 16.26
C SER A 9 1.82 -0.59 15.06
N THR A 10 0.54 -0.30 14.80
CA THR A 10 -0.18 -0.83 13.62
C THR A 10 0.34 -0.26 12.28
N ILE A 11 1.18 0.77 12.32
CA ILE A 11 1.76 1.46 11.15
C ILE A 11 3.27 1.20 11.04
N SER A 12 3.67 -0.06 11.12
CA SER A 12 5.08 -0.49 11.08
C SER A 12 5.34 -1.39 9.86
N GLY A 13 6.34 -1.04 9.04
CA GLY A 13 6.75 -1.85 7.88
C GLY A 13 5.72 -1.85 6.74
N THR A 14 5.39 -3.03 6.22
CA THR A 14 4.21 -3.21 5.34
C THR A 14 2.99 -3.44 6.22
N TYR A 15 1.99 -2.57 6.11
CA TYR A 15 0.83 -2.55 7.00
C TYR A 15 -0.46 -2.25 6.23
N LEU A 16 -1.58 -2.22 6.96
CA LEU A 16 -2.91 -1.93 6.44
C LEU A 16 -3.49 -0.70 7.16
N GLU A 17 -4.13 0.17 6.40
CA GLU A 17 -4.92 1.29 6.94
C GLU A 17 -6.42 1.03 6.81
N ALA A 18 -7.17 1.51 7.80
CA ALA A 18 -8.63 1.50 7.77
C ALA A 18 -9.17 2.91 7.51
N GLY A 19 -10.37 3.02 6.94
CA GLY A 19 -11.02 4.31 6.70
C GLY A 19 -11.17 5.17 7.97
N SER A 20 -11.29 4.56 9.15
CA SER A 20 -11.32 5.26 10.44
C SER A 20 -10.08 6.10 10.74
N HIS A 21 -8.98 5.92 10.00
CA HIS A 21 -7.77 6.73 10.12
C HIS A 21 -7.99 8.19 9.64
N ILE A 22 -8.90 8.42 8.69
CA ILE A 22 -9.08 9.73 8.05
C ILE A 22 -10.54 10.20 8.09
N LEU A 23 -11.49 9.27 8.02
CA LEU A 23 -12.91 9.55 7.93
C LEU A 23 -13.55 9.49 9.31
N GLU A 24 -14.33 10.51 9.67
CA GLU A 24 -15.02 10.64 10.98
C GLU A 24 -15.87 9.40 11.31
N ASN A 25 -16.52 8.81 10.31
CA ASN A 25 -17.32 7.59 10.43
C ASN A 25 -16.72 6.41 9.62
N GLY A 26 -15.40 6.43 9.42
CA GLY A 26 -14.71 5.36 8.71
C GLY A 26 -14.74 4.06 9.50
N LYS A 27 -14.76 2.93 8.79
CA LYS A 27 -14.69 1.61 9.42
C LYS A 27 -13.31 1.35 10.03
N THR A 28 -13.27 0.75 11.22
CA THR A 28 -12.08 0.14 11.82
C THR A 28 -11.78 -1.22 11.16
N LEU A 29 -10.56 -1.76 11.32
CA LEU A 29 -10.15 -2.99 10.65
C LEU A 29 -11.03 -4.20 10.99
N ASP A 30 -11.48 -4.30 12.24
CA ASP A 30 -12.33 -5.38 12.75
C ASP A 30 -13.78 -5.32 12.22
N GLN A 31 -14.16 -4.24 11.53
CA GLN A 31 -15.48 -4.09 10.91
C GLN A 31 -15.52 -4.52 9.43
N TYR A 32 -14.38 -4.93 8.87
CA TYR A 32 -14.30 -5.53 7.54
C TYR A 32 -14.40 -7.05 7.63
N SER A 33 -15.01 -7.67 6.62
CA SER A 33 -14.98 -9.11 6.43
C SER A 33 -13.64 -9.54 5.83
N VAL A 34 -13.25 -10.80 6.02
CA VAL A 34 -12.03 -11.35 5.40
C VAL A 34 -12.07 -11.23 3.86
N SER A 35 -13.26 -11.40 3.27
CA SER A 35 -13.47 -11.26 1.82
C SER A 35 -13.17 -9.84 1.31
N ASP A 36 -13.27 -8.80 2.14
CA ASP A 36 -12.95 -7.44 1.73
C ASP A 36 -11.46 -7.26 1.41
N PHE A 37 -10.60 -8.16 1.90
CA PHE A 37 -9.14 -8.11 1.68
C PHE A 37 -8.66 -8.99 0.52
N ILE A 38 -9.54 -9.79 -0.10
CA ILE A 38 -9.19 -10.68 -1.19
C ILE A 38 -9.81 -10.13 -2.48
N LYS A 39 -9.00 -9.40 -3.25
CA LYS A 39 -9.45 -8.67 -4.45
C LYS A 39 -8.61 -9.06 -5.66
N PRO A 40 -9.21 -9.06 -6.87
CA PRO A 40 -8.43 -8.95 -8.09
C PRO A 40 -7.54 -7.71 -8.01
N VAL A 41 -6.32 -7.80 -8.52
CA VAL A 41 -5.35 -6.72 -8.44
C VAL A 41 -4.76 -6.38 -9.80
N SER A 42 -4.73 -5.09 -10.10
CA SER A 42 -3.95 -4.54 -11.21
C SER A 42 -2.65 -3.95 -10.68
N ILE A 43 -1.52 -4.32 -11.30
CA ILE A 43 -0.20 -3.78 -10.95
C ILE A 43 0.21 -2.79 -12.04
N ILE A 44 0.24 -1.50 -11.69
CA ILE A 44 0.69 -0.42 -12.56
C ILE A 44 2.15 -0.14 -12.25
N ARG A 45 3.04 -0.58 -13.16
CA ARG A 45 4.47 -0.28 -13.07
C ARG A 45 4.77 1.04 -13.73
N LEU A 46 5.19 2.01 -12.93
CA LEU A 46 5.58 3.33 -13.41
C LEU A 46 7.04 3.31 -13.87
N PRO A 47 7.41 4.12 -14.88
CA PRO A 47 8.81 4.39 -15.16
C PRO A 47 9.45 5.07 -13.93
N GLN A 48 10.79 5.05 -13.85
CA GLN A 48 11.50 5.78 -12.80
C GLN A 48 11.10 7.26 -12.82
N GLN A 49 10.78 7.79 -11.63
CA GLN A 49 10.40 9.18 -11.44
C GLN A 49 11.40 9.87 -10.51
N GLU A 50 11.51 11.18 -10.63
CA GLU A 50 12.26 11.98 -9.66
C GLU A 50 11.56 11.95 -8.29
N PRO A 51 12.30 12.02 -7.17
CA PRO A 51 11.71 12.07 -5.85
C PRO A 51 10.66 13.18 -5.72
N LYS A 52 9.55 12.90 -5.04
CA LYS A 52 8.42 13.83 -4.82
C LYS A 52 7.63 14.19 -6.09
N THR A 53 7.87 13.51 -7.21
CA THR A 53 7.02 13.65 -8.40
C THR A 53 5.58 13.21 -8.08
N LEU A 54 4.61 14.01 -8.51
CA LEU A 54 3.19 13.69 -8.36
C LEU A 54 2.79 12.59 -9.35
N ILE A 55 2.13 11.56 -8.85
CA ILE A 55 1.48 10.53 -9.67
C ILE A 55 0.05 11.01 -9.97
N THR A 56 -0.28 11.20 -11.25
CA THR A 56 -1.57 11.73 -11.69
C THR A 56 -2.52 10.61 -12.12
N ALA A 57 -3.83 10.89 -12.12
CA ALA A 57 -4.85 9.94 -12.59
C ALA A 57 -4.62 9.52 -14.05
N ASP A 58 -4.35 10.47 -14.94
CA ASP A 58 -4.08 10.21 -16.37
C ASP A 58 -2.94 9.20 -16.58
N LEU A 59 -1.89 9.28 -15.74
CA LEU A 59 -0.75 8.36 -15.81
C LEU A 59 -1.16 6.93 -15.44
N LEU A 60 -2.09 6.78 -14.48
CA LEU A 60 -2.57 5.47 -14.02
C LEU A 60 -3.57 4.88 -15.03
N GLU A 61 -4.53 5.67 -15.49
CA GLU A 61 -5.60 5.24 -16.40
C GLU A 61 -5.06 4.81 -17.78
N ALA A 62 -3.98 5.43 -18.26
CA ALA A 62 -3.35 5.07 -19.52
C ALA A 62 -2.69 3.67 -19.54
N LYS A 63 -2.52 3.02 -18.38
CA LYS A 63 -1.74 1.78 -18.25
C LYS A 63 -2.58 0.51 -18.23
N THR A 64 -3.80 0.56 -17.71
CA THR A 64 -4.67 -0.62 -17.56
C THR A 64 -6.13 -0.20 -17.32
N PRO A 65 -7.13 -0.96 -17.81
CA PRO A 65 -8.50 -0.78 -17.35
C PRO A 65 -8.57 -1.03 -15.84
N LEU A 66 -9.33 -0.19 -15.14
CA LEU A 66 -9.58 -0.31 -13.71
C LEU A 66 -11.07 -0.56 -13.50
N HIS A 67 -11.39 -1.51 -12.62
CA HIS A 67 -12.76 -1.84 -12.27
C HIS A 67 -13.05 -1.49 -10.81
N ALA A 68 -14.26 -1.02 -10.55
CA ALA A 68 -14.68 -0.67 -9.20
C ALA A 68 -14.60 -1.91 -8.28
N GLY A 69 -13.96 -1.75 -7.12
CA GLY A 69 -13.80 -2.83 -6.14
C GLY A 69 -12.48 -3.60 -6.25
N ASP A 70 -11.75 -3.49 -7.36
CA ASP A 70 -10.42 -4.07 -7.50
C ASP A 70 -9.39 -3.36 -6.62
N ALA A 71 -8.32 -4.08 -6.29
CA ALA A 71 -7.12 -3.48 -5.72
C ALA A 71 -6.21 -2.95 -6.85
N VAL A 72 -5.47 -1.88 -6.56
CA VAL A 72 -4.45 -1.35 -7.47
C VAL A 72 -3.15 -1.20 -6.70
N ILE A 73 -2.07 -1.77 -7.26
CA ILE A 73 -0.72 -1.56 -6.77
C ILE A 73 -0.03 -0.59 -7.72
N ILE A 74 0.49 0.51 -7.17
CA ILE A 74 1.34 1.46 -7.89
C ILE A 74 2.79 1.12 -7.57
N ASP A 75 3.47 0.47 -8.52
CA ASP A 75 4.87 0.09 -8.39
C ASP A 75 5.76 1.21 -8.94
N THR A 76 6.37 1.95 -8.02
CA THR A 76 7.30 3.06 -8.30
C THR A 76 8.77 2.63 -8.31
N GLY A 77 9.06 1.34 -8.06
CA GLY A 77 10.42 0.85 -7.82
C GLY A 77 11.00 1.21 -6.44
N TRP A 78 10.27 1.93 -5.59
CA TRP A 78 10.76 2.39 -4.27
C TRP A 78 11.17 1.25 -3.33
N ALA A 79 10.52 0.09 -3.45
CA ALA A 79 10.82 -1.07 -2.62
C ALA A 79 12.28 -1.54 -2.74
N ALA A 80 12.95 -1.29 -3.88
CA ALA A 80 14.36 -1.63 -4.06
C ALA A 80 15.29 -0.86 -3.11
N ILE A 81 14.84 0.28 -2.58
CA ILE A 81 15.63 1.15 -1.70
C ILE A 81 15.59 0.68 -0.24
N LEU A 82 14.57 -0.10 0.16
CA LEU A 82 14.37 -0.55 1.55
C LEU A 82 15.57 -1.35 2.12
N ASN A 83 16.36 -1.98 1.27
CA ASN A 83 17.56 -2.73 1.67
C ASN A 83 18.88 -1.95 1.50
N LEU A 84 18.85 -0.73 0.95
CA LEU A 84 20.03 0.07 0.63
C LEU A 84 20.42 1.08 1.72
N GLU A 85 19.57 1.28 2.74
CA GLU A 85 19.86 2.16 3.90
C GLU A 85 21.02 1.65 4.77
N ASN A 86 21.48 0.40 4.59
CA ASN A 86 22.65 -0.17 5.28
C ASN A 86 23.99 0.00 4.51
N LEU A 87 24.02 0.77 3.42
CA LEU A 87 25.22 0.93 2.56
C LEU A 87 25.65 2.40 2.35
N ARG A 88 25.24 3.33 3.21
CA ARG A 88 25.74 4.72 3.21
C ARG A 88 26.27 5.12 4.58
#